data_AF-A0A925ARN9-F1
#
_entry.id   AF-A0A925ARN9-F1
#
_cell.length_a   1.000
_cell.length_b   1.000
_cell.length_c   1.000
_cell.angle_alpha   90.00
_cell.angle_beta   90.00
_cell.angle_gamma   90.00
#
_symmetry.space_group_name_H-M   'P 1'
#
loop_
_entity.id
_entity.type
_entity.pdbx_description
1 polymer ?
#
loop_
_entity_poly.entity_id
_entity_poly.type
_entity_poly.pdbx_seq_one_letter_code
_entity_poly.pdbx_strand_id
1 'polypeptide(L)'
;MSEERSTPEKREPRHSNAGGGSQSNQSQSGQPAKDLVPLLKGWDYEPGTINVRKIFGVDGQPKVQMRLELGILQMEITGRPDGARPHGHESLLDYLETQLKEHKKRHGSDLGFHLTGPQCQSLREEAQLYYQRYLSLFVLEDFTGVVRDTERNLRVLDICGKFAVEEPDRLMLEQFRPYIVMMNARA
;
A
#
# COMPACT_ATOMS: atom_id res chain seq x y z
N MET A 1 33.58 57.64 6.76
CA MET A 1 33.60 58.35 8.05
C MET A 1 32.30 59.11 8.17
N SER A 2 31.54 58.76 9.21
CA SER A 2 30.43 59.39 9.93
C SER A 2 30.16 60.88 9.59
N GLU A 3 28.93 61.44 9.62
CA GLU A 3 27.86 61.33 10.62
C GLU A 3 26.49 61.76 10.04
N GLU A 4 25.42 61.32 10.71
CA GLU A 4 24.02 61.74 10.61
C GLU A 4 23.76 63.19 11.09
N ARG A 5 22.63 63.78 10.64
CA ARG A 5 21.60 64.57 11.41
C ARG A 5 20.58 65.17 10.42
N SER A 6 19.30 64.74 10.41
CA SER A 6 18.14 65.18 11.23
C SER A 6 17.71 66.64 10.98
N THR A 7 16.58 66.92 10.32
CA THR A 7 15.24 67.30 10.88
C THR A 7 14.38 67.96 9.73
N PRO A 8 13.11 68.41 9.91
CA PRO A 8 11.89 67.73 10.36
C PRO A 8 10.62 68.01 9.46
N GLU A 9 9.56 67.23 9.72
CA GLU A 9 8.10 67.54 9.71
C GLU A 9 7.47 68.43 8.62
N LYS A 10 6.52 67.84 7.85
CA LYS A 10 5.41 68.59 7.21
C LYS A 10 4.11 67.79 7.24
N ARG A 11 3.07 68.43 7.78
CA ARG A 11 1.71 67.94 8.04
C ARG A 11 0.88 67.68 6.77
N GLU A 12 -0.09 66.78 6.92
CA GLU A 12 -1.13 66.33 5.97
C GLU A 12 -1.99 67.48 5.37
N PRO A 13 -2.79 67.17 4.34
CA PRO A 13 -4.22 67.06 4.65
C PRO A 13 -4.97 65.88 4.00
N ARG A 14 -6.07 65.56 4.67
CA ARG A 14 -7.06 64.50 4.43
C ARG A 14 -7.79 64.65 3.09
N HIS A 15 -8.02 63.52 2.42
CA HIS A 15 -9.24 63.32 1.63
C HIS A 15 -9.86 61.96 1.94
N SER A 16 -11.08 62.05 2.44
CA SER A 16 -12.10 61.01 2.54
C SER A 16 -12.33 60.32 1.19
N ASN A 17 -12.38 58.99 1.18
CA ASN A 17 -13.31 58.32 0.28
C ASN A 17 -13.86 57.03 0.89
N ALA A 18 -15.18 56.97 0.98
CA ALA A 18 -15.94 55.79 1.30
C ALA A 18 -15.85 54.82 0.10
N GLY A 19 -15.43 53.59 0.38
CA GLY A 19 -15.39 52.52 -0.60
C GLY A 19 -15.78 51.21 0.08
N GLY A 20 -17.08 50.94 0.10
CA GLY A 20 -17.61 49.64 0.46
C GLY A 20 -17.07 48.59 -0.51
N GLY A 21 -16.14 47.78 -0.02
CA GLY A 21 -15.77 46.51 -0.61
C GLY A 21 -16.12 45.44 0.39
N SER A 22 -17.35 44.91 0.29
CA SER A 22 -17.73 43.65 0.91
C SER A 22 -16.70 42.62 0.48
N GLN A 23 -15.76 42.29 1.37
CA GLN A 23 -14.93 41.10 1.19
C GLN A 23 -15.91 39.94 1.28
N SER A 24 -16.32 39.47 0.11
CA SER A 24 -17.03 38.23 -0.09
C SER A 24 -16.23 37.15 0.60
N ASN A 25 -16.64 36.80 1.81
CA ASN A 25 -16.18 35.64 2.53
C ASN A 25 -16.74 34.44 1.75
N GLN A 26 -16.05 34.07 0.67
CA GLN A 26 -16.30 32.84 -0.05
C GLN A 26 -15.96 31.73 0.93
N SER A 27 -16.99 31.30 1.65
CA SER A 27 -17.03 30.04 2.35
C SER A 27 -16.77 28.96 1.29
N GLN A 28 -15.51 28.57 1.15
CA GLN A 28 -15.16 27.29 0.54
C GLN A 28 -15.79 26.22 1.43
N SER A 29 -17.04 25.89 1.15
CA SER A 29 -17.66 24.67 1.63
C SER A 29 -16.96 23.52 0.91
N GLY A 30 -15.79 23.13 1.45
CA GLY A 30 -15.13 21.92 1.01
C GLY A 30 -16.11 20.77 1.19
N GLN A 31 -16.59 20.20 0.09
CA GLN A 31 -17.33 18.94 0.19
C GLN A 31 -16.46 17.95 0.97
N PRO A 32 -16.98 17.28 2.00
CA PRO A 32 -16.20 16.30 2.75
C PRO A 32 -15.86 15.14 1.80
N ALA A 33 -14.69 15.19 1.19
CA ALA A 33 -14.24 14.17 0.27
C ALA A 33 -13.66 13.00 1.07
N LYS A 34 -14.43 11.90 1.15
CA LYS A 34 -14.03 10.58 1.67
C LYS A 34 -13.56 10.58 3.13
N ASP A 35 -14.29 11.27 4.00
CA ASP A 35 -14.11 11.11 5.45
C ASP A 35 -14.36 9.63 5.86
N LEU A 36 -13.39 9.06 6.58
CA LEU A 36 -13.47 7.67 7.07
C LEU A 36 -14.28 7.55 8.36
N VAL A 37 -14.51 8.65 9.11
CA VAL A 37 -15.23 8.61 10.39
C VAL A 37 -16.60 7.94 10.27
N PRO A 38 -17.45 8.25 9.26
CA PRO A 38 -18.73 7.55 9.09
C PRO A 38 -18.58 6.05 8.81
N LEU A 39 -17.54 5.65 8.08
CA LEU A 39 -17.28 4.24 7.72
C LEU A 39 -16.79 3.42 8.92
N LEU A 40 -15.99 4.05 9.78
CA LEU A 40 -15.36 3.39 10.94
C LEU A 40 -16.21 3.46 12.21
N LYS A 41 -17.28 4.25 12.22
CA LYS A 41 -18.17 4.40 13.37
C LYS A 41 -18.75 3.04 13.79
N GLY A 42 -18.56 2.69 15.07
CA GLY A 42 -19.03 1.42 15.62
C GLY A 42 -18.14 0.22 15.28
N TRP A 43 -16.97 0.46 14.69
CA TRP A 43 -15.95 -0.55 14.47
C TRP A 43 -14.61 -0.05 15.04
N ASP A 44 -14.53 -0.09 16.36
CA ASP A 44 -13.40 0.46 17.11
C ASP A 44 -12.14 -0.38 16.89
N TYR A 45 -10.99 0.30 16.96
CA TYR A 45 -9.70 -0.36 16.91
C TYR A 45 -9.39 -0.95 18.29
N GLU A 46 -8.94 -2.20 18.29
CA GLU A 46 -8.55 -2.93 19.49
C GLU A 46 -7.04 -3.23 19.42
N PRO A 47 -6.21 -2.58 20.25
CA PRO A 47 -4.79 -2.84 20.28
C PRO A 47 -4.48 -4.31 20.62
N GLY A 48 -3.63 -4.95 19.81
CA GLY A 48 -3.19 -6.32 20.04
C GLY A 48 -4.13 -7.41 19.51
N THR A 49 -5.31 -7.04 18.98
CA THR A 49 -6.19 -7.99 18.27
C THR A 49 -6.21 -7.69 16.77
N ILE A 50 -6.32 -8.74 15.96
CA ILE A 50 -6.49 -8.59 14.52
C ILE A 50 -7.98 -8.55 14.26
N ASN A 51 -8.54 -7.36 14.13
CA ASN A 51 -9.96 -7.16 13.93
C ASN A 51 -10.29 -7.16 12.42
N VAL A 52 -11.02 -8.18 11.99
CA VAL A 52 -11.30 -8.46 10.58
C VAL A 52 -12.75 -8.88 10.36
N ARG A 53 -13.28 -8.59 9.17
CA ARG A 53 -14.62 -9.01 8.75
C ARG A 53 -14.70 -9.27 7.26
N LYS A 54 -15.68 -10.09 6.86
CA LYS A 54 -16.10 -10.21 5.46
C LYS A 54 -17.26 -9.24 5.18
N ILE A 55 -17.23 -8.60 4.01
CA ILE A 55 -18.28 -7.70 3.52
C ILE A 55 -18.54 -7.99 2.05
N PHE A 56 -19.69 -7.56 1.52
CA PHE A 56 -19.92 -7.53 0.08
C PHE A 56 -19.55 -6.17 -0.48
N GLY A 57 -18.72 -6.15 -1.53
CA GLY A 57 -18.37 -4.95 -2.26
C GLY A 57 -19.54 -4.42 -3.08
N VAL A 58 -19.37 -3.24 -3.66
CA VAL A 58 -20.36 -2.62 -4.57
C VAL A 58 -20.58 -3.43 -5.85
N ASP A 59 -19.63 -4.31 -6.17
CA ASP A 59 -19.67 -5.30 -7.25
C ASP A 59 -20.40 -6.59 -6.86
N GLY A 60 -20.93 -6.67 -5.64
CA GLY A 60 -21.58 -7.86 -5.09
C GLY A 60 -20.62 -8.99 -4.75
N GLN A 61 -19.30 -8.78 -4.91
CA GLN A 61 -18.29 -9.79 -4.61
C GLN A 61 -17.83 -9.68 -3.15
N PRO A 62 -17.52 -10.80 -2.49
CA PRO A 62 -17.05 -10.76 -1.11
C PRO A 62 -15.63 -10.16 -1.04
N LYS A 63 -15.42 -9.30 -0.05
CA LYS A 63 -14.14 -8.65 0.28
C LYS A 63 -13.80 -8.92 1.75
N VAL A 64 -12.52 -8.80 2.08
CA VAL A 64 -12.05 -8.80 3.48
C VAL A 64 -11.72 -7.37 3.88
N GLN A 65 -12.14 -6.98 5.08
CA GLN A 65 -11.74 -5.74 5.71
C GLN A 65 -10.94 -6.04 6.98
N MET A 66 -9.85 -5.30 7.19
CA MET A 66 -9.02 -5.35 8.40
C MET A 66 -8.95 -3.96 9.02
N ARG A 67 -9.23 -3.86 10.32
CA ARG A 67 -9.15 -2.60 11.07
C ARG A 67 -7.71 -2.31 11.43
N LEU A 68 -7.28 -1.07 11.18
CA LEU A 68 -6.01 -0.48 11.62
C LEU A 68 -6.30 0.59 12.67
N GLU A 69 -5.27 1.10 13.36
CA GLU A 69 -5.43 2.16 14.37
C GLU A 69 -6.19 3.38 13.84
N LEU A 70 -5.72 3.94 12.72
CA LEU A 70 -6.30 5.14 12.10
C LEU A 70 -6.95 4.86 10.75
N GLY A 71 -7.27 3.60 10.45
CA GLY A 71 -7.82 3.26 9.15
C GLY A 71 -8.30 1.84 8.97
N ILE A 72 -8.40 1.45 7.72
CA ILE A 72 -8.95 0.17 7.29
C ILE A 72 -8.19 -0.29 6.04
N LEU A 73 -7.88 -1.57 5.95
CA LEU A 73 -7.56 -2.21 4.67
C LEU A 73 -8.82 -2.90 4.16
N GLN A 74 -9.10 -2.74 2.87
CA GLN A 74 -10.08 -3.56 2.16
C GLN A 74 -9.35 -4.32 1.06
N MET A 75 -9.55 -5.63 1.00
CA MET A 75 -8.83 -6.52 0.11
C MET A 75 -9.77 -7.45 -0.64
N GLU A 76 -9.40 -7.75 -1.88
CA GLU A 76 -10.00 -8.83 -2.67
C GLU A 76 -9.77 -10.18 -2.00
N ILE A 77 -10.77 -11.07 -2.00
CA ILE A 77 -10.60 -12.44 -1.48
C ILE A 77 -9.71 -13.28 -2.39
N THR A 78 -9.77 -13.05 -3.69
CA THR A 78 -9.05 -13.80 -4.73
C THR A 78 -8.22 -12.85 -5.60
N GLY A 79 -7.18 -13.37 -6.26
CA GLY A 79 -6.26 -12.56 -7.05
C GLY A 79 -5.36 -11.68 -6.18
N ARG A 80 -4.88 -10.56 -6.71
CA ARG A 80 -4.08 -9.60 -5.93
C ARG A 80 -4.93 -8.85 -4.89
N PRO A 81 -4.50 -8.71 -3.63
CA PRO A 81 -5.33 -8.14 -2.57
C PRO A 81 -5.86 -6.73 -2.83
N ASP A 82 -5.12 -5.88 -3.54
CA ASP A 82 -5.54 -4.51 -3.90
C ASP A 82 -6.36 -4.45 -5.21
N GLY A 83 -6.61 -5.58 -5.86
CA GLY A 83 -7.31 -5.69 -7.13
C GLY A 83 -6.53 -5.21 -8.36
N ALA A 84 -5.28 -4.76 -8.20
CA ALA A 84 -4.46 -4.32 -9.32
C ALA A 84 -4.03 -5.48 -10.23
N ARG A 85 -3.83 -5.20 -11.52
CA ARG A 85 -3.36 -6.18 -12.51
C ARG A 85 -2.07 -5.71 -13.20
N PRO A 86 -0.89 -5.82 -12.54
CA PRO A 86 0.35 -5.30 -13.09
C PRO A 86 0.70 -6.00 -14.40
N HIS A 87 0.99 -5.21 -15.44
CA HIS A 87 1.27 -5.72 -16.79
C HIS A 87 0.16 -6.65 -17.37
N GLY A 88 -1.08 -6.52 -16.89
CA GLY A 88 -2.20 -7.38 -17.30
C GLY A 88 -2.24 -8.76 -16.61
N HIS A 89 -1.24 -9.08 -15.78
CA HIS A 89 -1.20 -10.30 -14.97
C HIS A 89 -1.97 -10.13 -13.66
N GLU A 90 -2.29 -11.26 -13.01
CA GLU A 90 -2.94 -11.24 -11.70
C GLU A 90 -2.03 -10.61 -10.64
N SER A 91 -0.76 -10.98 -10.60
CA SER A 91 0.24 -10.42 -9.69
C SER A 91 1.54 -10.04 -10.41
N LEU A 92 2.39 -9.24 -9.76
CA LEU A 92 3.72 -8.93 -10.29
C LEU A 92 4.59 -10.19 -10.32
N LEU A 93 4.44 -11.07 -9.33
CA LEU A 93 5.07 -12.39 -9.34
C LEU A 93 4.69 -13.18 -10.60
N ASP A 94 3.40 -13.25 -10.96
CA ASP A 94 2.98 -14.02 -12.14
C ASP A 94 3.56 -13.46 -13.44
N TYR A 95 3.67 -12.14 -13.54
CA TYR A 95 4.34 -11.48 -14.66
C TYR A 95 5.82 -11.89 -14.73
N LEU A 96 6.56 -11.82 -13.61
CA LEU A 96 7.99 -12.16 -13.58
C LEU A 96 8.24 -13.66 -13.80
N GLU A 97 7.40 -14.53 -13.26
CA GLU A 97 7.46 -15.97 -13.53
C GLU A 97 7.19 -16.27 -15.01
N THR A 98 6.28 -15.53 -15.66
CA THR A 98 6.05 -15.63 -17.10
C THR A 98 7.29 -15.20 -17.89
N GLN A 99 7.92 -14.08 -17.51
CA GLN A 99 9.16 -13.64 -18.14
C GLN A 99 10.31 -14.65 -17.98
N LEU A 100 10.41 -15.29 -16.80
CA LEU A 100 11.37 -16.36 -16.57
C LEU A 100 11.09 -17.58 -17.47
N LYS A 101 9.83 -17.97 -17.65
CA LYS A 101 9.45 -19.07 -18.55
C LYS A 101 9.82 -18.75 -20.01
N GLU A 102 9.53 -17.55 -20.47
CA GLU A 102 9.88 -17.12 -21.83
C GLU A 102 11.40 -16.96 -22.03
N HIS A 103 12.14 -16.57 -21.00
CA HIS A 103 13.61 -16.58 -21.01
C HIS A 103 14.13 -18.02 -21.17
N LYS A 104 13.66 -18.96 -20.35
CA LYS A 104 14.03 -20.38 -20.44
C LYS A 104 13.73 -20.97 -21.82
N LYS A 105 12.59 -20.62 -22.41
CA LYS A 105 12.22 -21.07 -23.76
C LYS A 105 13.17 -20.56 -24.85
N ARG A 106 13.65 -19.32 -24.73
CA ARG A 106 14.56 -18.70 -25.70
C ARG A 106 16.03 -19.11 -25.53
N HIS A 107 16.47 -19.31 -24.29
CA HIS A 107 17.88 -19.54 -23.96
C HIS A 107 18.20 -20.97 -23.52
N GLY A 108 17.19 -21.85 -23.40
CA GLY A 108 17.33 -23.24 -22.97
C GLY A 108 17.65 -23.43 -21.47
N SER A 109 17.82 -22.35 -20.70
CA SER A 109 18.10 -22.37 -19.27
C SER A 109 17.66 -21.05 -18.61
N ASP A 110 17.75 -20.95 -17.29
CA ASP A 110 17.54 -19.70 -16.55
C ASP A 110 18.82 -18.87 -16.34
N LEU A 111 19.95 -19.30 -16.91
CA LEU A 111 21.19 -18.54 -16.87
C LEU A 111 20.99 -17.18 -17.55
N GLY A 112 21.47 -16.12 -16.89
CA GLY A 112 21.33 -14.73 -17.35
C GLY A 112 19.98 -14.08 -17.03
N PHE A 113 19.02 -14.79 -16.42
CA PHE A 113 17.83 -14.15 -15.87
C PHE A 113 18.14 -13.55 -14.49
N HIS A 114 17.80 -12.27 -14.32
CA HIS A 114 18.08 -11.55 -13.08
C HIS A 114 16.93 -10.62 -12.71
N LEU A 115 16.75 -10.39 -11.41
CA LEU A 115 15.86 -9.39 -10.85
C LEU A 115 16.67 -8.19 -10.37
N THR A 116 16.25 -7.02 -10.83
CA THR A 116 16.80 -5.73 -10.40
C THR A 116 16.31 -5.36 -8.99
N GLY A 117 17.04 -4.51 -8.28
CA GLY A 117 16.64 -4.00 -6.96
C GLY A 117 15.21 -3.43 -6.93
N PRO A 118 14.79 -2.59 -7.90
CA PRO A 118 13.40 -2.13 -7.99
C PRO A 118 12.36 -3.24 -8.14
N GLN A 119 12.66 -4.30 -8.92
CA GLN A 119 11.75 -5.45 -9.05
C GLN A 119 11.65 -6.23 -7.74
N CYS A 120 12.77 -6.44 -7.05
CA CYS A 120 12.80 -7.06 -5.72
C CYS A 120 11.99 -6.23 -4.71
N GLN A 121 12.14 -4.91 -4.74
CA GLN A 121 11.35 -4.00 -3.89
C GLN A 121 9.85 -4.13 -4.17
N SER A 122 9.43 -4.05 -5.43
CA SER A 122 8.00 -4.18 -5.76
C SER A 122 7.43 -5.56 -5.41
N LEU A 123 8.23 -6.63 -5.50
CA LEU A 123 7.83 -7.96 -5.02
C LEU A 123 7.64 -8.00 -3.50
N ARG A 124 8.49 -7.31 -2.72
CA ARG A 124 8.33 -7.19 -1.26
C ARG A 124 7.08 -6.42 -0.89
N GLU A 125 6.84 -5.28 -1.55
CA GLU A 125 5.64 -4.47 -1.36
C GLU A 125 4.38 -5.28 -1.68
N GLU A 126 4.39 -6.04 -2.78
CA GLU A 126 3.29 -6.95 -3.10
C GLU A 126 3.14 -8.06 -2.05
N ALA A 127 4.23 -8.70 -1.61
CA ALA A 127 4.19 -9.74 -0.58
C ALA A 127 3.59 -9.24 0.75
N GLN A 128 3.77 -7.97 1.09
CA GLN A 128 3.13 -7.35 2.25
C GLN A 128 1.60 -7.31 2.11
N LEU A 129 1.07 -7.09 0.91
CA LEU A 129 -0.37 -7.13 0.68
C LEU A 129 -0.94 -8.52 0.96
N TYR A 130 -0.28 -9.56 0.44
CA TYR A 130 -0.67 -10.95 0.68
C TYR A 130 -0.51 -11.33 2.16
N TYR A 131 0.50 -10.80 2.86
CA TYR A 131 0.65 -10.93 4.31
C TYR A 131 -0.57 -10.45 5.07
N GLN A 132 -1.03 -9.22 4.80
CA GLN A 132 -2.22 -8.68 5.47
C GLN A 132 -3.45 -9.54 5.19
N ARG A 133 -3.58 -10.06 3.96
CA ARG A 133 -4.72 -10.91 3.59
C ARG A 133 -4.67 -12.27 4.26
N TYR A 134 -3.58 -13.02 4.19
CA TYR A 134 -3.55 -14.35 4.79
C TYR A 134 -3.67 -14.30 6.31
N LEU A 135 -3.16 -13.23 6.94
CA LEU A 135 -3.35 -13.03 8.37
C LEU A 135 -4.84 -12.80 8.70
N SER A 136 -5.51 -11.98 7.89
CA SER A 136 -6.96 -11.76 8.03
C SER A 136 -7.77 -13.01 7.78
N LEU A 137 -7.41 -13.78 6.76
CA LEU A 137 -8.08 -15.03 6.40
C LEU A 137 -7.89 -16.10 7.48
N PHE A 138 -6.73 -16.15 8.13
CA PHE A 138 -6.47 -17.06 9.24
C PHE A 138 -7.40 -16.77 10.42
N VAL A 139 -7.61 -15.50 10.77
CA VAL A 139 -8.56 -15.11 11.83
C VAL A 139 -10.01 -15.40 11.45
N LEU A 140 -10.33 -15.35 10.16
CA LEU A 140 -11.64 -15.71 9.61
C LEU A 140 -11.81 -17.21 9.34
N GLU A 141 -10.84 -18.04 9.75
CA GLU A 141 -10.81 -19.50 9.54
C GLU A 141 -10.93 -19.92 8.06
N ASP A 142 -10.54 -19.05 7.13
CA ASP A 142 -10.52 -19.31 5.69
C ASP A 142 -9.16 -19.89 5.28
N PHE A 143 -8.90 -21.12 5.72
CA PHE A 143 -7.60 -21.76 5.62
C PHE A 143 -7.15 -22.02 4.18
N THR A 144 -8.10 -22.26 3.26
CA THR A 144 -7.76 -22.42 1.82
C THR A 144 -7.09 -21.15 1.28
N GLY A 145 -7.61 -19.98 1.64
CA GLY A 145 -6.99 -18.71 1.26
C GLY A 145 -5.65 -18.45 1.95
N VAL A 146 -5.48 -18.91 3.20
CA VAL A 146 -4.19 -18.83 3.91
C VAL A 146 -3.11 -19.64 3.18
N VAL A 147 -3.42 -20.89 2.82
CA VAL A 147 -2.49 -21.76 2.07
C VAL A 147 -2.09 -21.10 0.76
N ARG A 148 -3.07 -20.67 -0.05
CA ARG A 148 -2.82 -20.01 -1.34
C ARG A 148 -1.87 -18.82 -1.22
N ASP A 149 -2.14 -17.92 -0.28
CA ASP A 149 -1.37 -16.68 -0.14
C ASP A 149 0.03 -16.92 0.46
N THR A 150 0.16 -17.86 1.40
CA THR A 150 1.46 -18.23 1.97
C THR A 150 2.34 -18.97 0.96
N GLU A 151 1.79 -19.92 0.19
CA GLU A 151 2.51 -20.57 -0.91
C GLU A 151 2.99 -19.56 -1.96
N ARG A 152 2.12 -18.60 -2.31
CA ARG A 152 2.50 -17.50 -3.21
C ARG A 152 3.66 -16.69 -2.64
N ASN A 153 3.64 -16.35 -1.35
CA ASN A 153 4.74 -15.61 -0.73
C ASN A 153 6.03 -16.44 -0.64
N LEU A 154 5.97 -17.75 -0.40
CA LEU A 154 7.15 -18.63 -0.48
C LEU A 154 7.77 -18.62 -1.87
N ARG A 155 6.97 -18.60 -2.94
CA ARG A 155 7.48 -18.42 -4.31
C ARG A 155 8.16 -17.07 -4.54
N VAL A 156 7.73 -16.00 -3.87
CA VAL A 156 8.46 -14.71 -3.89
C VAL A 156 9.83 -14.84 -3.25
N LEU A 157 9.94 -15.53 -2.11
CA LEU A 157 11.23 -15.78 -1.48
C LEU A 157 12.14 -16.57 -2.44
N ASP A 158 11.62 -17.63 -3.06
CA ASP A 158 12.38 -18.48 -3.97
C ASP A 158 12.89 -17.72 -5.20
N ILE A 159 12.05 -16.88 -5.83
CA ILE A 159 12.46 -16.12 -7.02
C ILE A 159 13.47 -15.02 -6.68
N CYS A 160 13.30 -14.32 -5.55
CA CYS A 160 14.27 -13.32 -5.07
C CYS A 160 15.60 -13.97 -4.70
N GLY A 161 15.56 -15.05 -3.90
CA GLY A 161 16.74 -15.79 -3.47
C GLY A 161 17.57 -16.34 -4.63
N LYS A 162 16.90 -16.78 -5.71
CA LYS A 162 17.57 -17.34 -6.87
C LYS A 162 18.04 -16.30 -7.89
N PHE A 163 17.27 -15.23 -8.13
CA PHE A 163 17.49 -14.37 -9.29
C PHE A 163 17.84 -12.91 -8.97
N ALA A 164 17.73 -12.44 -7.73
CA ALA A 164 18.15 -11.08 -7.40
C ALA A 164 19.64 -10.87 -7.68
N VAL A 165 20.01 -9.72 -8.24
CA VAL A 165 21.41 -9.39 -8.51
C VAL A 165 22.17 -9.18 -7.21
N GLU A 166 21.60 -8.38 -6.31
CA GLU A 166 22.22 -7.95 -5.06
C GLU A 166 21.96 -8.96 -3.94
N GLU A 167 22.99 -9.30 -3.18
CA GLU A 167 22.89 -10.23 -2.04
C GLU A 167 21.87 -9.79 -0.96
N PRO A 168 21.78 -8.48 -0.59
CA PRO A 168 20.75 -8.02 0.34
C PRO A 168 19.32 -8.34 -0.11
N ASP A 169 19.05 -8.26 -1.42
CA ASP A 169 17.72 -8.57 -1.96
C ASP A 169 17.41 -10.08 -1.94
N ARG A 170 18.44 -10.94 -2.03
CA ARG A 170 18.29 -12.40 -1.89
C ARG A 170 17.93 -12.79 -0.45
N LEU A 171 18.52 -12.12 0.53
CA LEU A 171 18.44 -12.52 1.94
C LEU A 171 17.30 -11.83 2.71
N MET A 172 16.88 -10.63 2.31
CA MET A 172 15.94 -9.79 3.08
C MET A 172 14.63 -10.50 3.43
N LEU A 173 14.11 -11.34 2.53
CA LEU A 173 12.86 -12.05 2.76
C LEU A 173 13.04 -13.42 3.46
N GLU A 174 14.24 -14.00 3.41
CA GLU A 174 14.49 -15.35 3.93
C GLU A 174 14.28 -15.45 5.45
N GLN A 175 14.51 -14.36 6.19
CA GLN A 175 14.22 -14.29 7.63
C GLN A 175 12.74 -14.56 7.97
N PHE A 176 11.83 -14.34 7.02
CA PHE A 176 10.39 -14.57 7.23
C PHE A 176 9.95 -15.99 6.83
N ARG A 177 10.80 -16.77 6.14
CA ARG A 177 10.45 -18.12 5.67
C ARG A 177 9.93 -19.02 6.80
N PRO A 178 10.56 -19.12 7.98
CA PRO A 178 10.06 -19.99 9.05
C PRO A 178 8.64 -19.64 9.48
N TYR A 179 8.33 -18.34 9.58
CA TYR A 179 6.99 -17.88 9.95
C TYR A 179 5.95 -18.19 8.86
N ILE A 180 6.29 -17.96 7.58
CA ILE A 180 5.37 -18.23 6.46
C ILE A 180 5.08 -19.73 6.36
N VAL A 181 6.11 -20.59 6.51
CA VAL A 181 5.94 -22.04 6.54
C VAL A 181 5.08 -22.48 7.71
N MET A 182 5.30 -21.91 8.90
CA MET A 182 4.45 -22.20 10.07
C MET A 182 2.99 -21.81 9.80
N MET A 183 2.72 -20.63 9.25
CA MET A 183 1.35 -20.20 8.93
C MET A 183 0.71 -21.08 7.87
N ASN A 184 1.46 -21.47 6.84
CA ASN A 184 0.99 -22.40 5.81
C ASN A 184 0.61 -23.77 6.40
N ALA A 185 1.45 -24.32 7.28
CA ALA A 185 1.22 -25.63 7.91
C ALA A 185 0.12 -25.63 8.98
N ARG A 186 -0.24 -24.46 9.53
CA ARG A 186 -1.31 -24.30 10.53
C ARG A 186 -2.70 -24.12 9.93
N ALA A 187 -2.77 -23.83 8.63
CA ALA A 187 -4.01 -23.71 7.87
C ALA A 187 -4.55 -25.11 7.53
#